data_AF-A0A8D8EZI1-F1
#
_entry.id   AF-A0A8D8EZI1-F1
#
_cell.length_a   1.000
_cell.length_b   1.000
_cell.length_c   1.000
_cell.angle_alpha   90.00
_cell.angle_beta   90.00
_cell.angle_gamma   90.00
#
_symmetry.space_group_name_H-M   'P 1'
#
loop_
_entity.id
_entity.type
_entity.pdbx_description
1 polymer ?
#
loop_
_entity_poly.entity_id
_entity_poly.type
_entity_poly.pdbx_seq_one_letter_code
_entity_poly.pdbx_strand_id
1 'polypeptide(L)'
;EEVDTFMAAGHDTTTSALSFGAYHIARNPAVQQKLYDEMVQVLGPDFKNTTLTNSMLQDLKYLDMTIKEILRIHPSVPIIGRMSTSDMTINGTKLPTGIEVIIFIYAMHNNPEVFPEPDRFDPERFNEENSAKRHP
;
A
#
# COMPACT_ATOMS: atom_id res chain seq x y z
N GLU A 1 -6.46 4.44 -26.87
CA GLU A 1 -5.88 5.48 -25.99
C GLU A 1 -6.35 5.32 -24.55
N GLU A 2 -7.58 5.65 -24.16
CA GLU A 2 -8.01 5.49 -22.75
C GLU A 2 -8.03 4.02 -22.27
N VAL A 3 -8.49 3.08 -23.12
CA VAL A 3 -8.51 1.64 -22.79
C VAL A 3 -7.11 1.10 -22.53
N ASP A 4 -6.12 1.53 -23.32
CA ASP A 4 -4.72 1.10 -23.16
C ASP A 4 -4.15 1.62 -21.84
N THR A 5 -4.48 2.87 -21.46
CA THR A 5 -4.12 3.45 -20.16
C THR A 5 -4.72 2.65 -19.00
N PHE A 6 -6.01 2.30 -19.05
CA PHE A 6 -6.65 1.47 -18.01
C PHE A 6 -5.99 0.10 -17.87
N MET A 7 -5.69 -0.55 -19.00
CA MET A 7 -5.05 -1.86 -19.01
C MET A 7 -3.64 -1.81 -18.43
N ALA A 8 -2.81 -0.87 -18.89
CA ALA A 8 -1.43 -0.74 -18.41
C ALA A 8 -1.38 -0.36 -16.92
N ALA A 9 -2.15 0.66 -16.51
CA ALA A 9 -2.16 1.13 -15.14
C ALA A 9 -2.71 0.07 -14.16
N GLY A 10 -3.74 -0.68 -14.57
CA GLY A 10 -4.35 -1.72 -13.74
C GLY A 10 -3.54 -3.01 -13.69
N HIS A 11 -2.85 -3.38 -14.77
CA HIS A 11 -2.14 -4.66 -14.87
C HIS A 11 -0.81 -4.66 -14.14
N ASP A 12 0.11 -3.78 -14.52
CA ASP A 12 1.50 -3.84 -14.05
C ASP A 12 1.59 -3.50 -12.55
N THR A 13 0.82 -2.51 -12.11
CA THR A 13 0.81 -2.09 -10.70
C THR A 13 0.24 -3.17 -9.78
N THR A 14 -0.86 -3.80 -10.17
CA THR A 14 -1.49 -4.89 -9.41
C THR A 14 -0.63 -6.14 -9.42
N THR A 15 -0.01 -6.49 -10.56
CA THR A 15 0.88 -7.66 -10.67
C THR A 15 2.08 -7.52 -9.74
N SER A 16 2.70 -6.34 -9.69
CA SER A 16 3.79 -6.06 -8.75
C SER A 16 3.36 -6.23 -7.30
N ALA A 17 2.23 -5.62 -6.91
CA ALA A 17 1.70 -5.71 -5.55
C ALA A 17 1.39 -7.16 -5.14
N LEU A 18 0.74 -7.94 -6.02
CA LEU A 18 0.43 -9.35 -5.76
C LEU A 18 1.71 -10.21 -5.67
N SER A 19 2.71 -9.95 -6.51
CA SER A 19 3.97 -10.70 -6.51
C SER A 19 4.74 -10.52 -5.19
N PHE A 20 4.91 -9.28 -4.75
CA PHE A 20 5.54 -8.98 -3.46
C PHE A 20 4.66 -9.41 -2.27
N GLY A 21 3.33 -9.34 -2.43
CA GLY A 21 2.40 -9.84 -1.42
C GLY A 21 2.54 -11.33 -1.18
N ALA A 22 2.57 -12.14 -2.25
CA ALA A 22 2.81 -13.57 -2.16
C ALA A 22 4.16 -13.88 -1.51
N TYR A 23 5.21 -13.14 -1.88
CA TYR A 23 6.54 -13.27 -1.28
C TYR A 23 6.53 -13.03 0.24
N HIS A 24 5.95 -11.90 0.69
CA HIS A 24 5.93 -11.55 2.11
C HIS A 24 5.04 -12.49 2.93
N ILE A 25 3.88 -12.87 2.40
CA ILE A 25 2.99 -13.82 3.09
C ILE A 25 3.69 -15.18 3.25
N ALA A 26 4.35 -15.68 2.20
CA ALA A 26 5.07 -16.96 2.25
C ALA A 26 6.26 -16.94 3.23
N ARG A 27 6.91 -15.79 3.43
CA ARG A 27 8.05 -15.64 4.35
C ARG A 27 7.65 -15.32 5.80
N ASN A 28 6.39 -15.03 6.06
CA ASN A 28 5.89 -14.66 7.38
C ASN A 28 4.74 -15.58 7.82
N PRO A 29 5.02 -16.79 8.32
CA PRO A 29 3.99 -17.78 8.68
C PRO A 29 2.98 -17.27 9.71
N ALA A 30 3.39 -16.39 10.64
CA ALA A 30 2.49 -15.79 11.62
C ALA A 30 1.46 -14.85 10.96
N VAL A 31 1.87 -14.07 9.96
CA VAL A 31 0.94 -13.24 9.17
C VAL A 31 0.02 -14.13 8.34
N GLN A 32 0.58 -15.15 7.68
CA GLN A 32 -0.21 -16.10 6.89
C GLN A 32 -1.30 -16.76 7.74
N GLN A 33 -0.98 -17.17 8.97
CA GLN A 33 -1.95 -17.75 9.89
C GLN A 33 -3.05 -16.75 10.26
N LYS A 34 -2.70 -15.51 10.61
CA LYS A 34 -3.68 -14.45 10.92
C LYS A 34 -4.61 -14.14 9.75
N LEU A 35 -4.08 -14.11 8.52
CA LEU A 35 -4.89 -13.97 7.31
C LEU A 35 -5.86 -15.14 7.17
N TYR A 36 -5.38 -16.38 7.35
CA TYR A 36 -6.24 -17.56 7.30
C TYR A 36 -7.35 -17.52 8.36
N ASP A 37 -7.00 -17.18 9.60
CA ASP A 37 -7.95 -17.08 10.70
C ASP A 37 -9.02 -16.01 10.41
N GLU A 38 -8.62 -14.87 9.85
CA GLU A 38 -9.55 -13.83 9.38
C GLU A 38 -10.48 -14.35 8.27
N MET A 39 -9.95 -15.07 7.27
CA MET A 39 -10.78 -15.65 6.21
C MET A 39 -11.82 -16.59 6.80
N VAL A 40 -11.44 -17.47 7.74
CA VAL A 40 -12.37 -18.40 8.40
C VAL A 40 -13.41 -17.65 9.24
N GLN A 41 -13.00 -16.59 9.94
CA GLN A 41 -13.88 -15.78 10.77
C GLN A 41 -14.93 -15.01 9.95
N VAL A 42 -14.51 -14.38 8.85
CA VAL A 42 -15.37 -13.49 8.04
C VAL A 42 -16.17 -14.25 6.98
N LEU A 43 -15.55 -15.24 6.34
CA LEU A 43 -16.12 -15.98 5.20
C LEU A 43 -16.70 -17.35 5.59
N GLY A 44 -16.46 -17.77 6.84
CA GLY A 44 -16.87 -19.07 7.38
C GLY A 44 -15.90 -20.22 7.07
N PRO A 45 -16.12 -21.41 7.67
CA PRO A 45 -15.23 -22.57 7.51
C PRO A 45 -15.21 -23.14 6.07
N ASP A 46 -16.25 -22.88 5.28
CA ASP A 46 -16.33 -23.29 3.86
C ASP A 46 -16.01 -22.13 2.89
N PHE A 47 -15.12 -21.22 3.30
CA PHE A 47 -14.77 -20.00 2.54
C PHE A 47 -14.36 -20.26 1.08
N LYS A 48 -13.95 -21.48 0.72
CA LYS A 48 -13.62 -21.88 -0.66
C LYS A 48 -14.83 -21.92 -1.58
N ASN A 49 -16.01 -22.19 -1.04
CA ASN A 49 -17.27 -22.27 -1.77
C ASN A 49 -18.18 -21.05 -1.50
N THR A 50 -17.78 -20.16 -0.59
CA THR A 50 -18.49 -18.93 -0.29
C THR A 50 -18.38 -17.93 -1.44
N THR A 51 -19.52 -17.43 -1.92
CA THR A 51 -19.55 -16.28 -2.84
C THR A 51 -19.13 -15.02 -2.11
N LEU A 52 -18.05 -14.39 -2.57
CA LEU A 52 -17.58 -13.12 -2.01
C LEU A 52 -18.54 -11.98 -2.31
N THR A 53 -18.80 -11.15 -1.31
CA THR A 53 -19.57 -9.90 -1.43
C THR A 53 -18.70 -8.72 -1.05
N ASN A 54 -19.02 -7.52 -1.55
CA ASN A 54 -18.28 -6.31 -1.17
C ASN A 54 -18.31 -6.04 0.34
N SER A 55 -19.41 -6.37 1.03
CA SER A 55 -19.49 -6.24 2.49
C SER A 55 -18.47 -7.14 3.18
N MET A 56 -18.36 -8.40 2.76
CA MET A 56 -17.37 -9.33 3.32
C MET A 56 -15.94 -8.83 3.11
N LEU A 57 -15.63 -8.29 1.92
CA LEU A 57 -14.31 -7.73 1.65
C LEU A 57 -13.97 -6.54 2.56
N GLN A 58 -14.97 -5.72 2.91
CA GLN A 58 -14.77 -4.62 3.85
C GLN A 58 -14.46 -5.09 5.28
N ASP A 59 -14.85 -6.32 5.64
CA ASP A 59 -14.61 -6.90 6.95
C ASP A 59 -13.25 -7.59 7.08
N LEU A 60 -12.51 -7.77 5.98
CA LEU A 60 -11.15 -8.33 5.96
C LEU A 60 -10.09 -7.27 6.33
N LYS A 61 -10.12 -6.81 7.59
CA LYS A 61 -9.27 -5.71 8.09
C LYS A 61 -7.78 -6.05 8.13
N TYR A 62 -7.44 -7.28 8.48
CA TYR A 62 -6.07 -7.76 8.53
C TYR A 62 -5.48 -7.91 7.12
N LEU A 63 -6.27 -8.38 6.15
CA LEU A 63 -5.90 -8.35 4.75
C LEU A 63 -5.63 -6.92 4.26
N ASP A 64 -6.49 -5.96 4.58
CA ASP A 64 -6.28 -4.54 4.23
C ASP A 64 -4.97 -3.99 4.82
N MET A 65 -4.71 -4.24 6.10
CA MET A 65 -3.43 -3.88 6.74
C MET A 65 -2.23 -4.54 6.05
N THR A 66 -2.37 -5.81 5.66
CA THR A 66 -1.31 -6.55 4.96
C THR A 66 -1.02 -5.93 3.60
N ILE A 67 -2.06 -5.60 2.81
CA ILE A 67 -1.91 -4.94 1.50
C ILE A 67 -1.24 -3.58 1.66
N LYS A 68 -1.62 -2.80 2.68
CA LYS A 68 -0.97 -1.51 2.98
C LYS A 68 0.51 -1.66 3.31
N GLU A 69 0.89 -2.66 4.10
CA GLU A 69 2.31 -2.91 4.42
C GLU A 69 3.10 -3.41 3.21
N ILE A 70 2.50 -4.23 2.34
CA ILE A 70 3.11 -4.62 1.05
C ILE A 70 3.39 -3.38 0.21
N LEU A 71 2.42 -2.48 0.04
CA LEU A 71 2.57 -1.26 -0.76
C LEU A 71 3.46 -0.20 -0.09
N ARG A 72 3.62 -0.24 1.24
CA ARG A 72 4.60 0.59 1.94
C ARG A 72 6.02 0.16 1.55
N ILE A 73 6.34 -1.12 1.71
CA ILE A 73 7.69 -1.64 1.45
C ILE A 73 7.98 -1.70 -0.05
N HIS A 74 6.99 -2.12 -0.85
CA HIS A 74 7.09 -2.28 -2.29
C HIS A 74 5.98 -1.49 -3.01
N PRO A 75 6.06 -0.15 -3.02
CA PRO A 75 5.12 0.66 -3.79
C PRO A 75 5.26 0.34 -5.27
N SER A 76 4.15 -0.05 -5.91
CA SER A 76 4.14 -0.37 -7.35
C SER A 76 4.60 0.81 -8.22
N VAL A 77 4.39 2.04 -7.74
CA VAL A 77 4.91 3.28 -8.34
C VAL A 77 5.79 3.99 -7.30
N PRO A 78 7.12 3.83 -7.35
CA PRO A 78 8.01 4.33 -6.31
C PRO A 78 8.32 5.83 -6.43
N ILE A 79 8.10 6.44 -7.60
CA ILE A 79 8.42 7.84 -7.90
C ILE A 79 7.29 8.43 -8.75
N ILE A 80 6.86 9.66 -8.42
CA ILE A 80 5.96 10.45 -9.28
C ILE A 80 6.54 11.85 -9.51
N GLY A 81 6.29 12.40 -10.70
CA GLY A 81 6.74 13.75 -11.08
C GLY A 81 5.58 14.66 -11.48
N ARG A 82 5.71 15.96 -11.22
CA ARG A 82 4.81 17.01 -11.71
C ARG A 82 5.63 18.21 -12.18
N MET A 83 5.26 18.79 -13.32
CA MET A 83 5.85 20.05 -13.79
C MET A 83 5.11 21.23 -13.17
N SER A 84 5.83 22.21 -12.62
CA SER A 84 5.22 23.45 -12.12
C SER A 84 4.66 24.25 -13.30
N THR A 85 3.37 24.58 -13.22
CA THR A 85 2.66 25.37 -14.25
C THR A 85 2.63 26.86 -13.95
N SER A 86 3.00 27.24 -12.72
CA SER A 86 3.17 28.62 -12.28
C SER A 86 4.22 28.69 -11.17
N ASP A 87 4.72 29.89 -10.92
CA ASP A 87 5.60 30.16 -9.80
C ASP A 87 4.88 29.85 -8.48
N MET A 88 5.52 29.14 -7.57
CA MET A 88 4.97 28.77 -6.27
C MET A 88 6.02 28.82 -5.16
N THR A 89 5.58 28.75 -3.90
CA THR A 89 6.49 28.66 -2.75
C THR A 89 6.10 27.47 -1.90
N ILE A 90 7.04 26.56 -1.65
CA ILE A 90 6.85 25.37 -0.81
C ILE A 90 7.84 25.47 0.35
N ASN A 91 7.33 25.51 1.59
CA ASN A 91 8.14 25.62 2.81
C ASN A 91 9.19 26.74 2.76
N GLY A 92 8.83 27.89 2.19
CA GLY A 92 9.73 29.05 2.03
C GLY A 92 10.65 29.00 0.80
N THR A 93 10.72 27.86 0.11
CA THR A 93 11.49 27.71 -1.13
C THR A 93 10.67 28.16 -2.33
N LYS A 94 11.19 29.12 -3.11
CA LYS A 94 10.57 29.55 -4.36
C LYS A 94 10.83 28.53 -5.46
N LEU A 95 9.76 28.05 -6.08
CA LEU A 95 9.77 27.23 -7.28
C LEU A 95 9.28 28.06 -8.47
N PRO A 96 10.15 28.38 -9.44
CA PRO A 96 9.72 28.95 -10.71
C PRO A 96 8.84 27.98 -11.51
N THR A 97 8.11 28.54 -12.46
CA THR A 97 7.41 27.80 -13.52
C THR A 97 8.40 26.97 -14.35
N GLY A 98 7.99 25.76 -14.77
CA GLY A 98 8.80 24.86 -15.60
C GLY A 98 9.83 24.03 -14.83
N ILE A 99 9.70 23.92 -13.51
CA ILE A 99 10.50 23.03 -12.65
C ILE A 99 9.75 21.71 -12.46
N GLU A 100 10.46 20.59 -12.64
CA GLU A 100 9.93 19.28 -12.30
C GLU A 100 10.09 19.01 -10.79
N VAL A 101 8.97 18.73 -10.14
CA VAL A 101 8.89 18.31 -8.75
C VAL A 101 8.74 16.80 -8.71
N ILE A 102 9.72 16.13 -8.09
CA ILE A 102 9.73 14.69 -7.91
C ILE A 102 9.37 14.35 -6.46
N ILE A 103 8.42 13.42 -6.29
CA ILE A 103 8.08 12.82 -5.01
C ILE A 103 8.61 11.39 -5.01
N PHE A 104 9.58 11.12 -4.14
CA PHE A 104 10.18 9.79 -4.00
C PHE A 104 9.42 8.97 -2.93
N ILE A 105 8.30 8.39 -3.34
CA ILE A 105 7.38 7.63 -2.48
C ILE A 105 8.09 6.50 -1.74
N TYR A 106 8.95 5.74 -2.42
CA TYR A 106 9.70 4.65 -1.80
C TYR A 106 10.57 5.13 -0.63
N ALA A 107 11.29 6.23 -0.78
CA ALA A 107 12.13 6.78 0.28
C ALA A 107 11.28 7.28 1.46
N MET A 108 10.13 7.91 1.19
CA MET A 108 9.21 8.36 2.23
C MET A 108 8.61 7.19 3.02
N HIS A 109 8.17 6.14 2.33
CA HIS A 109 7.58 4.94 2.94
C HIS A 109 8.58 4.09 3.74
N ASN A 110 9.89 4.26 3.48
CA ASN A 110 10.97 3.56 4.17
C ASN A 110 11.80 4.49 5.07
N ASN A 111 11.32 5.70 5.35
CA ASN A 111 11.98 6.61 6.29
C ASN A 111 11.83 6.05 7.73
N PRO A 112 12.93 5.68 8.43
CA PRO A 112 12.86 5.11 9.77
C PRO A 112 12.33 6.08 10.84
N GLU A 113 12.35 7.40 10.58
CA GLU A 113 11.76 8.40 11.48
C GLU A 113 10.23 8.36 11.45
N VAL A 114 9.64 7.93 10.33
CA VAL A 114 8.19 7.81 10.13
C VAL A 114 7.72 6.36 10.35
N PHE A 115 8.52 5.40 9.89
CA PHE A 115 8.26 3.96 9.98
C PHE A 115 9.44 3.25 10.66
N PRO A 116 9.45 3.14 12.00
CA PRO A 116 10.52 2.48 12.74
C PRO A 116 10.71 1.03 12.29
N GLU A 117 11.95 0.55 12.16
CA GLU A 117 12.27 -0.76 11.56
C GLU A 117 11.65 -0.94 10.16
N PRO A 118 11.96 -0.06 9.19
CA PRO A 118 11.22 0.02 7.92
C PRO A 118 11.32 -1.25 7.06
N ASP A 119 12.34 -2.07 7.27
CA ASP A 119 12.53 -3.35 6.55
C ASP A 119 11.71 -4.51 7.16
N ARG A 120 11.17 -4.34 8.38
CA ARG A 120 10.35 -5.37 9.03
C ARG A 120 8.93 -5.32 8.46
N PHE A 121 8.50 -6.46 7.90
CA PHE A 121 7.14 -6.67 7.46
C PHE A 121 6.19 -6.82 8.65
N ASP A 122 5.39 -5.77 8.91
CA ASP A 122 4.51 -5.67 10.07
C ASP A 122 3.16 -5.03 9.69
N PRO A 123 2.15 -5.83 9.32
CA PRO A 123 0.82 -5.33 8.96
C PRO A 123 0.19 -4.45 10.05
N GLU A 124 0.45 -4.75 11.33
CA GLU A 124 -0.14 -4.08 12.49
C GLU A 124 0.29 -2.60 12.61
N ARG A 125 1.28 -2.14 11.85
CA ARG A 125 1.55 -0.70 11.66
C ARG A 125 0.32 0.07 11.18
N PHE A 126 -0.55 -0.59 10.42
CA PHE A 126 -1.77 -0.02 9.86
C PHE A 126 -3.03 -0.31 10.67
N ASN A 127 -2.90 -0.84 11.89
CA ASN A 127 -4.05 -0.91 12.80
C ASN A 127 -4.52 0.51 13.18
N GLU A 128 -5.74 0.62 13.72
CA GLU A 128 -6.33 1.91 14.06
C GLU A 128 -5.47 2.72 15.04
N GLU A 129 -4.95 2.05 16.08
CA GLU A 129 -4.14 2.68 17.13
C GLU A 129 -2.82 3.28 16.60
N ASN A 130 -2.08 2.51 15.79
CA ASN A 130 -0.79 2.92 15.23
C ASN A 130 -0.98 3.93 14.09
N SER A 131 -2.08 3.84 13.35
CA SER A 131 -2.43 4.83 12.34
C SER A 131 -2.78 6.18 12.96
N ALA A 132 -3.51 6.19 14.08
CA ALA A 132 -3.88 7.42 14.77
C ALA A 132 -2.67 8.19 15.37
N LYS A 133 -1.55 7.52 15.63
CA LYS A 133 -0.32 8.14 16.14
C LYS A 133 0.52 8.82 15.05
N ARG A 134 0.25 8.55 13.77
CA ARG A 134 1.00 9.15 12.65
C ARG A 134 0.50 10.56 12.38
N HIS A 135 1.41 11.43 11.93
CA HIS A 135 1.04 12.77 11.49
C HIS A 135 -0.03 12.66 10.39
N PRO A 136 -1.10 13.48 10.43
CA PRO A 136 -2.16 13.47 9.42
C PRO A 136 -1.63 13.76 8.02
#